data_AF-A0A271J6I7-F1
#
_entry.id   AF-A0A271J6I7-F1
#
_cell.length_a   1.000
_cell.length_b   1.000
_cell.length_c   1.000
_cell.angle_alpha   90.00
_cell.angle_beta   90.00
_cell.angle_gamma   90.00
#
_symmetry.space_group_name_H-M   'P 1'
#
loop_
_entity.id
_entity.type
_entity.pdbx_description
1 polymer ?
#
loop_
_entity_poly.entity_id
_entity_poly.type
_entity_poly.pdbx_seq_one_letter_code
_entity_poly.pdbx_strand_id
1 'polypeptide(L)'
;MRPSLLLALVLAVSACGPDASSDGARVAPSDPDASLPDTAMVRAVSPESTLDLVSGDLLAVSPSVAIQTIDLWIARLDTVSADGATELRDDLTTLRNQLQSSPLDGPGIGRTLRDVGEQTGALAEAGTPLAALGDVLRRSGQRLAPDTTAADSAGADG
;
A
#
# COMPACT_ATOMS: atom_id res chain seq x y z
N MET A 1 12.19 62.33 32.74
CA MET A 1 12.47 63.73 32.37
C MET A 1 13.19 63.73 31.03
N ARG A 2 12.52 64.28 29.97
CA ARG A 2 12.96 64.93 28.70
C ARG A 2 14.24 64.44 27.95
N PRO A 3 14.41 64.68 26.63
CA PRO A 3 13.47 65.07 25.55
C PRO A 3 13.80 64.45 24.14
N SER A 4 13.10 64.94 23.12
CA SER A 4 13.54 65.11 21.71
C SER A 4 13.26 63.96 20.72
N LEU A 5 12.19 64.03 19.91
CA LEU A 5 12.03 64.76 18.63
C LEU A 5 13.07 64.38 17.56
N LEU A 6 12.64 63.68 16.51
CA LEU A 6 12.84 64.16 15.15
C LEU A 6 11.83 63.54 14.17
N LEU A 7 11.10 64.47 13.57
CA LEU A 7 10.14 64.39 12.50
C LEU A 7 10.88 64.17 11.17
N ALA A 8 10.44 63.24 10.32
CA ALA A 8 10.72 63.30 8.89
C ALA A 8 9.53 62.73 8.11
N LEU A 9 8.68 63.68 7.73
CA LEU A 9 7.58 63.65 6.79
C LEU A 9 8.08 63.36 5.37
N VAL A 10 7.52 62.38 4.66
CA VAL A 10 7.29 62.51 3.20
C VAL A 10 5.92 61.92 2.84
N LEU A 11 5.07 62.81 2.35
CA LEU A 11 3.79 62.57 1.72
C LEU A 11 3.96 62.22 0.23
N ALA A 12 3.18 61.24 -0.25
CA ALA A 12 2.50 61.24 -1.55
C ALA A 12 1.33 60.22 -1.42
N VAL A 13 0.05 60.60 -1.35
CA VAL A 13 -0.85 60.98 -2.47
C VAL A 13 -0.67 60.01 -3.65
N SER A 14 -1.64 59.27 -4.17
CA SER A 14 -3.11 59.32 -4.17
C SER A 14 -3.61 57.96 -4.64
N ALA A 15 -4.71 57.45 -4.10
CA ALA A 15 -5.88 57.05 -4.91
C ALA A 15 -6.99 56.55 -3.99
N CYS A 16 -8.07 57.31 -4.01
CA CYS A 16 -9.40 57.03 -3.50
C CYS A 16 -9.97 55.74 -4.12
N GLY A 17 -10.62 54.91 -3.30
CA GLY A 17 -11.44 53.78 -3.72
C GLY A 17 -12.08 53.13 -2.49
N PRO A 18 -13.37 53.38 -2.20
CA PRO A 18 -13.96 53.18 -0.87
C PRO A 18 -14.60 51.80 -0.65
N ASP A 19 -14.67 51.44 0.62
CA ASP A 19 -15.73 50.68 1.32
C ASP A 19 -16.36 49.47 0.62
N ALA A 20 -16.06 48.28 1.16
CA ALA A 20 -17.10 47.34 1.54
C ALA A 20 -16.60 46.36 2.63
N SER A 21 -17.22 46.47 3.80
CA SER A 21 -17.61 45.36 4.67
C SER A 21 -16.55 44.67 5.54
N SER A 22 -16.57 45.05 6.81
CA SER A 22 -16.88 44.20 7.97
C SER A 22 -16.60 42.70 7.91
N ASP A 23 -15.85 42.30 8.94
CA ASP A 23 -16.15 41.19 9.84
C ASP A 23 -15.77 39.77 9.38
N GLY A 24 -14.94 39.13 10.20
CA GLY A 24 -14.66 37.70 10.10
C GLY A 24 -13.19 37.36 10.26
N ALA A 25 -12.70 37.44 11.49
CA ALA A 25 -11.55 36.64 11.90
C ALA A 25 -11.87 35.15 11.65
N ARG A 26 -11.38 34.60 10.53
CA ARG A 26 -11.24 33.16 10.35
C ARG A 26 -9.89 32.91 9.73
N VAL A 27 -8.98 32.55 10.62
CA VAL A 27 -7.92 31.55 10.47
C VAL A 27 -7.84 31.03 9.03
N ALA A 28 -6.73 31.35 8.37
CA ALA A 28 -6.36 30.70 7.12
C ALA A 28 -6.63 29.19 7.25
N PRO A 29 -7.27 28.53 6.27
CA PRO A 29 -7.12 27.09 6.20
C PRO A 29 -5.62 26.87 6.04
N SER A 30 -4.96 26.43 7.12
CA SER A 30 -3.75 25.64 7.00
C SER A 30 -4.18 24.46 6.16
N ASP A 31 -3.96 24.54 4.85
CA ASP A 31 -3.90 23.37 4.01
C ASP A 31 -3.00 22.39 4.77
N PRO A 32 -3.50 21.24 5.24
CA PRO A 32 -2.58 20.18 5.50
C PRO A 32 -1.93 19.94 4.15
N ASP A 33 -0.62 20.17 4.09
CA ASP A 33 0.28 19.47 3.19
C ASP A 33 0.02 17.97 3.43
N ALA A 34 -1.08 17.49 2.85
CA ALA A 34 -1.26 16.14 2.46
C ALA A 34 -0.25 15.99 1.34
N SER A 35 0.98 15.67 1.73
CA SER A 35 1.86 14.83 0.95
C SER A 35 1.02 13.66 0.45
N LEU A 36 0.33 13.87 -0.67
CA LEU A 36 -0.28 12.80 -1.44
C LEU A 36 0.87 11.83 -1.70
N PRO A 37 0.73 10.53 -1.37
CA PRO A 37 1.72 9.56 -1.80
C PRO A 37 1.91 9.76 -3.29
N ASP A 38 3.16 9.94 -3.69
CA ASP A 38 3.62 10.21 -5.05
C ASP A 38 2.83 9.31 -6.02
N THR A 39 1.77 9.88 -6.61
CA THR A 39 0.74 9.09 -7.29
C THR A 39 1.27 8.54 -8.61
N ALA A 40 2.51 8.91 -8.98
CA ALA A 40 3.28 8.29 -10.03
C ALA A 40 3.78 6.87 -9.67
N MET A 41 4.02 6.55 -8.39
CA MET A 41 4.30 5.16 -7.96
C MET A 41 3.08 4.24 -8.00
N VAL A 42 1.86 4.81 -8.03
CA VAL A 42 0.60 4.05 -8.16
C VAL A 42 0.36 3.60 -9.61
N ARG A 43 1.15 4.10 -10.58
CA ARG A 43 1.06 3.65 -11.97
C ARG A 43 1.74 2.30 -12.17
N ALA A 44 0.91 1.27 -12.09
CA ALA A 44 1.09 -0.08 -12.59
C ALA A 44 1.97 -0.99 -11.73
N VAL A 45 1.47 -1.31 -10.52
CA VAL A 45 1.71 -2.67 -10.04
C VAL A 45 1.24 -3.63 -11.14
N SER A 46 2.17 -4.45 -11.59
CA SER A 46 2.01 -5.36 -12.72
C SER A 46 2.51 -6.73 -12.29
N PRO A 47 1.97 -7.80 -12.88
CA PRO A 47 2.45 -9.14 -12.56
C PRO A 47 3.92 -9.30 -12.92
N GLU A 48 4.44 -8.67 -13.98
CA GLU A 48 5.87 -8.71 -14.31
C GLU A 48 6.74 -8.05 -13.24
N SER A 49 6.41 -6.82 -12.82
CA SER A 49 7.21 -6.10 -11.81
C SER A 49 7.13 -6.77 -10.45
N THR A 50 5.97 -7.37 -10.12
CA THR A 50 5.81 -8.13 -8.88
C THR A 50 6.63 -9.41 -8.95
N LEU A 51 6.60 -10.12 -10.09
CA LEU A 51 7.39 -11.32 -10.32
C LEU A 51 8.89 -11.01 -10.17
N ASP A 52 9.40 -9.92 -10.76
CA ASP A 52 10.81 -9.52 -10.62
C ASP A 52 11.21 -9.31 -9.14
N LEU A 53 10.36 -8.64 -8.37
CA LEU A 53 10.55 -8.44 -6.93
C LEU A 53 10.63 -9.78 -6.16
N VAL A 54 9.83 -10.78 -6.56
CA VAL A 54 9.66 -12.03 -5.80
C VAL A 54 10.40 -13.24 -6.38
N SER A 55 11.04 -13.10 -7.55
CA SER A 55 11.71 -14.19 -8.28
C SER A 55 12.96 -14.73 -7.57
N GLY A 56 13.57 -13.95 -6.66
CA GLY A 56 14.69 -14.39 -5.84
C GLY A 56 14.23 -15.21 -4.63
N ASP A 57 13.59 -14.54 -3.67
CA ASP A 57 12.91 -15.17 -2.55
C ASP A 57 11.88 -14.16 -1.99
N LEU A 58 10.58 -14.50 -2.06
CA LEU A 58 9.52 -13.69 -1.44
C LEU A 58 9.80 -13.45 0.05
N LEU A 59 10.43 -14.41 0.73
CA LEU A 59 10.73 -14.31 2.16
C LEU A 59 11.91 -13.37 2.47
N ALA A 60 12.68 -12.97 1.45
CA ALA A 60 13.72 -11.95 1.56
C ALA A 60 13.18 -10.53 1.39
N VAL A 61 11.90 -10.38 1.00
CA VAL A 61 11.26 -9.07 0.86
C VAL A 61 10.91 -8.51 2.24
N SER A 62 11.32 -7.28 2.51
CA SER A 62 10.99 -6.58 3.77
C SER A 62 9.47 -6.46 3.95
N PRO A 63 8.93 -6.61 5.16
CA PRO A 63 7.49 -6.56 5.41
C PRO A 63 6.86 -5.23 4.94
N SER A 64 7.56 -4.10 5.08
CA SER A 64 7.09 -2.80 4.57
C SER A 64 6.96 -2.76 3.04
N VAL A 65 7.86 -3.40 2.30
CA VAL A 65 7.81 -3.49 0.84
C VAL A 65 6.69 -4.42 0.39
N ALA A 66 6.52 -5.55 1.09
CA ALA A 66 5.41 -6.47 0.85
C ALA A 66 4.05 -5.79 1.07
N ILE A 67 3.87 -5.08 2.19
CA ILE A 67 2.66 -4.31 2.49
C ILE A 67 2.38 -3.26 1.42
N GLN A 68 3.38 -2.48 1.01
CA GLN A 68 3.20 -1.48 -0.05
C GLN A 68 2.80 -2.11 -1.38
N THR A 69 3.40 -3.25 -1.74
CA THR A 69 3.06 -3.99 -2.96
C THR A 69 1.62 -4.52 -2.90
N ILE A 70 1.18 -5.03 -1.75
CA ILE A 70 -0.20 -5.48 -1.51
C ILE A 70 -1.18 -4.31 -1.62
N ASP A 71 -0.88 -3.16 -1.02
CA ASP A 71 -1.72 -1.95 -1.09
C ASP A 71 -1.94 -1.50 -2.55
N LEU A 72 -0.90 -1.59 -3.39
CA LEU A 72 -1.02 -1.29 -4.81
C LEU A 72 -1.89 -2.31 -5.55
N TRP A 73 -1.80 -3.60 -5.24
CA TRP A 73 -2.65 -4.63 -5.85
C TRP A 73 -4.12 -4.49 -5.45
N ILE A 74 -4.40 -4.18 -4.18
CA ILE A 74 -5.75 -3.87 -3.70
C ILE A 74 -6.32 -2.68 -4.48
N ALA A 75 -5.58 -1.57 -4.55
CA ALA A 75 -5.99 -0.38 -5.30
C ALA A 75 -6.22 -0.69 -6.79
N ARG A 76 -5.39 -1.57 -7.39
CA ARG A 76 -5.57 -2.02 -8.77
C ARG A 76 -6.86 -2.82 -8.93
N LEU A 77 -7.14 -3.76 -8.03
CA LEU A 77 -8.34 -4.61 -8.05
C LEU A 77 -9.63 -3.80 -7.84
N ASP A 78 -9.59 -2.71 -7.07
CA ASP A 78 -10.74 -1.78 -6.96
C ASP A 78 -11.10 -1.09 -8.28
N THR A 79 -10.15 -0.98 -9.21
CA THR A 79 -10.41 -0.39 -10.54
C THR A 79 -10.95 -1.39 -11.57
N VAL A 80 -10.89 -2.70 -11.29
CA VAL A 80 -11.33 -3.75 -12.21
C VAL A 80 -12.50 -4.52 -11.62
N SER A 81 -13.67 -4.38 -12.26
CA SER A 81 -14.83 -5.23 -11.97
C SER A 81 -14.67 -6.56 -12.70
N ALA A 82 -13.85 -7.45 -12.15
CA ALA A 82 -13.73 -8.83 -12.61
C ALA A 82 -14.33 -9.79 -11.58
N ASP A 83 -15.01 -10.84 -12.04
CA ASP A 83 -15.45 -11.93 -11.18
C ASP A 83 -14.23 -12.55 -10.48
N GLY A 84 -14.30 -12.70 -9.15
CA GLY A 84 -13.17 -13.15 -8.33
C GLY A 84 -12.19 -12.05 -7.85
N ALA A 85 -12.28 -10.82 -8.36
CA ALA A 85 -11.43 -9.71 -7.89
C ALA A 85 -11.74 -9.29 -6.44
N THR A 86 -12.99 -9.46 -5.99
CA THR A 86 -13.39 -9.15 -4.61
C THR A 86 -12.77 -10.10 -3.60
N GLU A 87 -12.80 -11.41 -3.86
CA GLU A 87 -12.21 -12.41 -2.97
C GLU A 87 -10.69 -12.22 -2.86
N LEU A 88 -10.03 -12.01 -4.00
CA LEU A 88 -8.60 -11.69 -4.04
C LEU A 88 -8.26 -10.41 -3.28
N ARG A 89 -9.12 -9.38 -3.33
CA ARG A 89 -8.93 -8.15 -2.56
C ARG A 89 -9.02 -8.42 -1.06
N ASP A 90 -9.98 -9.24 -0.64
CA ASP A 90 -10.22 -9.55 0.77
C ASP A 90 -9.05 -10.38 1.35
N ASP A 91 -8.52 -11.32 0.58
CA ASP A 91 -7.35 -12.11 0.98
C ASP A 91 -6.06 -11.29 1.00
N LEU A 92 -5.87 -10.39 0.04
CA LEU A 92 -4.77 -9.42 0.08
C LEU A 92 -4.87 -8.49 1.28
N THR A 93 -6.07 -8.03 1.64
CA THR A 93 -6.31 -7.22 2.84
C THR A 93 -5.97 -8.01 4.11
N THR A 94 -6.34 -9.28 4.15
CA THR A 94 -5.98 -10.18 5.25
C THR A 94 -4.48 -10.35 5.37
N LEU A 95 -3.78 -10.61 4.25
CA LEU A 95 -2.33 -10.77 4.21
C LEU A 95 -1.62 -9.51 4.69
N ARG A 96 -2.08 -8.33 4.26
CA ARG A 96 -1.58 -7.03 4.72
C ARG A 96 -1.67 -6.91 6.24
N ASN A 97 -2.82 -7.21 6.81
CA ASN A 97 -3.05 -7.11 8.25
C ASN A 97 -2.17 -8.10 9.05
N GLN A 98 -1.96 -9.30 8.52
CA GLN A 98 -1.06 -10.29 9.12
C GLN A 98 0.40 -9.81 9.11
N LEU A 99 0.87 -9.17 8.03
CA LEU A 99 2.21 -8.61 7.94
C LEU A 99 2.42 -7.39 8.85
N GLN A 100 1.35 -6.71 9.24
CA GLN A 100 1.37 -5.62 10.22
C GLN A 100 1.24 -6.10 11.67
N SER A 101 0.90 -7.37 11.88
CA SER A 101 0.71 -7.94 13.21
C SER A 101 2.05 -8.16 13.91
N SER A 102 2.05 -8.05 15.24
CA SER A 102 3.20 -8.38 16.07
C SER A 102 2.72 -9.22 17.25
N PRO A 103 3.14 -10.51 17.35
CA PRO A 103 4.09 -11.21 16.49
C PRO A 103 3.50 -11.60 15.12
N LEU A 104 4.38 -11.87 14.15
CA LEU A 104 3.99 -12.42 12.85
C LEU A 104 3.62 -13.91 12.99
N ASP A 105 2.44 -14.29 12.47
CA ASP A 105 2.01 -15.68 12.39
C ASP A 105 2.44 -16.29 11.04
N GLY A 106 3.65 -16.85 10.99
CA GLY A 106 4.20 -17.47 9.78
C GLY A 106 3.27 -18.51 9.13
N PRO A 107 2.72 -19.48 9.88
CA PRO A 107 1.73 -20.43 9.37
C PRO A 107 0.45 -19.77 8.85
N GLY A 108 -0.09 -18.76 9.55
CA GLY A 108 -1.26 -18.00 9.10
C GLY A 108 -1.00 -17.26 7.80
N ILE A 109 0.12 -16.53 7.73
CA ILE A 109 0.61 -15.84 6.53
C ILE A 109 0.77 -16.83 5.38
N GLY A 110 1.36 -18.00 5.63
CA GLY A 110 1.57 -19.02 4.61
C GLY A 110 0.28 -19.62 4.05
N ARG A 111 -0.79 -19.72 4.83
CA ARG A 111 -2.13 -20.10 4.31
C ARG A 111 -2.68 -19.02 3.40
N THR A 112 -2.77 -17.78 3.88
CA THR A 112 -3.27 -16.65 3.08
C THR A 112 -2.49 -16.49 1.78
N LEU A 113 -1.17 -16.69 1.80
CA LEU A 113 -0.33 -16.57 0.61
C LEU A 113 -0.60 -17.67 -0.43
N ARG A 114 -1.03 -18.86 0.02
CA ARG A 114 -1.50 -19.93 -0.88
C ARG A 114 -2.82 -19.54 -1.52
N ASP A 115 -3.77 -19.08 -0.73
CA ASP A 115 -5.12 -18.71 -1.19
C ASP A 115 -5.04 -17.57 -2.23
N VAL A 116 -4.27 -16.52 -1.93
CA VAL A 116 -3.97 -15.43 -2.87
C VAL A 116 -3.32 -15.97 -4.15
N GLY A 117 -2.36 -16.90 -4.03
CA GLY A 117 -1.68 -17.49 -5.19
C GLY A 117 -2.60 -18.32 -6.08
N GLU A 118 -3.51 -19.08 -5.47
CA GLU A 118 -4.51 -19.90 -6.18
C GLU A 118 -5.52 -19.03 -6.91
N GLN A 119 -6.07 -18.01 -6.26
CA GLN A 119 -6.99 -17.06 -6.88
C GLN A 119 -6.30 -16.23 -7.98
N THR A 120 -5.07 -15.78 -7.75
CA THR A 120 -4.28 -15.07 -8.77
C THR A 120 -4.06 -15.96 -9.99
N GLY A 121 -3.75 -17.24 -9.80
CA GLY A 121 -3.61 -18.21 -10.89
C GLY A 121 -4.93 -18.50 -11.60
N ALA A 122 -6.05 -18.55 -10.88
CA ALA A 122 -7.38 -18.79 -11.44
C ALA A 122 -7.88 -17.62 -12.32
N LEU A 123 -7.48 -16.39 -11.98
CA LEU A 123 -7.76 -15.19 -12.78
C LEU A 123 -6.83 -15.03 -13.98
N ALA A 124 -5.74 -15.80 -14.03
CA ALA A 124 -4.72 -15.69 -15.07
C ALA A 124 -4.98 -16.63 -16.25
N GLU A 125 -4.75 -16.14 -17.46
CA GLU A 125 -4.59 -17.01 -18.61
C GLU A 125 -3.25 -17.77 -18.52
N ALA A 126 -3.23 -19.03 -18.97
CA ALA A 126 -2.03 -19.85 -18.94
C ALA A 126 -0.88 -19.21 -19.74
N GLY A 127 0.33 -19.24 -19.17
CA GLY A 127 1.52 -18.66 -19.80
C GLY A 127 1.67 -17.14 -19.62
N THR A 128 0.76 -16.49 -18.89
CA THR A 128 0.91 -15.07 -18.54
C THR A 128 1.80 -14.86 -17.32
N PRO A 129 2.40 -13.67 -17.15
CA PRO A 129 3.12 -13.31 -15.94
C PRO A 129 2.26 -13.41 -14.67
N LEU A 130 0.94 -13.22 -14.79
CA LEU A 130 -0.01 -13.35 -13.68
C LEU A 130 -0.12 -14.81 -13.21
N ALA A 131 -0.11 -15.77 -14.13
CA ALA A 131 -0.09 -17.20 -13.79
C ALA A 131 1.23 -17.57 -13.07
N ALA A 132 2.36 -17.07 -13.56
CA ALA A 132 3.66 -17.30 -12.92
C ALA A 132 3.71 -16.68 -11.51
N LEU A 133 3.14 -15.50 -11.31
CA LEU A 133 3.03 -14.85 -10.01
C LEU A 133 2.19 -15.70 -9.05
N GLY A 134 1.03 -16.19 -9.49
CA GLY A 134 0.18 -17.10 -8.70
C GLY A 134 0.95 -18.33 -8.23
N ASP A 135 1.76 -18.93 -9.11
CA ASP A 135 2.60 -20.08 -8.76
C ASP A 135 3.71 -19.76 -7.77
N VAL A 136 4.32 -18.57 -7.84
CA VAL A 136 5.35 -18.15 -6.88
C VAL A 136 4.75 -17.90 -5.49
N LEU A 137 3.59 -17.24 -5.44
CA LEU A 137 2.86 -16.99 -4.20
C LEU A 137 2.46 -18.30 -3.53
N ARG A 138 1.83 -19.21 -4.28
CA ARG A 138 1.45 -20.53 -3.77
C ARG A 138 2.62 -21.32 -3.20
N ARG A 139 3.74 -21.38 -3.93
CA ARG A 139 4.96 -22.07 -3.46
C ARG A 139 5.57 -21.42 -2.22
N SER A 140 5.55 -20.09 -2.15
CA SER A 140 6.06 -19.36 -0.99
C SER A 140 5.19 -19.60 0.25
N GLY A 141 3.86 -19.63 0.08
CA GLY A 141 2.93 -19.98 1.15
C GLY A 141 3.11 -21.42 1.66
N GLN A 142 3.34 -22.38 0.76
CA GLN A 142 3.67 -23.77 1.13
C GLN A 142 4.98 -23.88 1.94
N ARG A 143 5.99 -23.03 1.66
CA ARG A 143 7.23 -23.01 2.45
C ARG A 143 7.01 -22.49 3.87
N LEU A 144 6.11 -21.52 4.05
CA LEU A 144 5.78 -20.91 5.36
C LEU A 144 4.83 -21.77 6.19
N ALA A 145 3.93 -22.48 5.52
CA ALA A 145 2.93 -23.32 6.13
C ALA A 145 2.94 -24.70 5.44
N PRO A 146 4.02 -25.49 5.58
CA PRO A 146 4.05 -26.83 4.99
C PRO A 146 2.89 -27.64 5.55
N ASP A 147 2.24 -28.43 4.70
CA ASP A 147 1.20 -29.36 5.16
C ASP A 147 1.90 -30.41 6.04
N THR A 148 1.89 -30.17 7.35
CA THR A 148 2.57 -31.00 8.35
C THR A 148 1.99 -32.41 8.47
N THR A 149 0.97 -32.73 7.67
CA THR A 149 0.37 -34.06 7.56
C THR A 149 1.32 -35.12 6.98
N ALA A 150 2.43 -34.75 6.32
CA ALA A 150 3.35 -35.75 5.74
C ALA A 150 4.54 -36.15 6.65
N ALA A 151 4.84 -35.40 7.72
CA ALA A 151 6.01 -35.67 8.56
C ALA A 151 5.78 -36.66 9.71
N ASP A 152 4.52 -37.02 10.00
CA ASP A 152 4.16 -37.94 11.10
C ASP A 152 4.00 -39.40 10.63
N SER A 153 4.01 -39.69 9.33
CA SER A 153 3.73 -41.04 8.80
C SER A 153 4.97 -41.85 8.41
N ALA A 154 6.19 -41.33 8.59
CA ALA A 154 7.44 -42.03 8.21
C ALA A 154 8.22 -42.62 9.41
N GLY A 155 7.64 -42.61 10.62
CA GLY A 155 8.31 -43.04 11.85
C GLY A 155 7.77 -44.31 12.52
N ALA A 156 6.83 -45.04 11.90
CA ALA A 156 6.17 -46.18 12.54
C ALA A 156 6.14 -47.43 11.63
N ASP A 157 7.30 -47.97 11.29
CA ASP A 157 7.44 -49.39 11.00
C ASP A 157 8.76 -49.86 11.62
N GLY A 158 8.63 -50.59 12.72
CA GLY A 158 9.71 -51.25 13.45
C GLY A 158 9.95 -52.69 13.02
#